data_AF-A0A151AXD8-F1
#
_entry.id   AF-A0A151AXD8-F1
#
_cell.length_a   1.000
_cell.length_b   1.000
_cell.length_c   1.000
_cell.angle_alpha   90.00
_cell.angle_beta   90.00
_cell.angle_gamma   90.00
#
_symmetry.space_group_name_H-M   'P 1'
#
loop_
_entity.id
_entity.type
_entity.pdbx_description
1 polymer ?
#
loop_
_entity_poly.entity_id
_entity_poly.type
_entity_poly.pdbx_seq_one_letter_code
_entity_poly.pdbx_strand_id
1 'polypeptide(L)'
;MTQYNNFNKVSLNNLDTLHKVIRTVNLNHLTLQQSNFKCTNGVYYPLLNRGNIVRCEFIGIGSEIDDTHYAIVWDCPLSSESITVIPITSKFVEESKRTFCLGTINNFFTDKNNTVIKPSYVYLNKIKEVSRKRLTPWVIPNSNPTQLVTLSNTQIDRIKDAIAITYLDEEYIVGKLCSTGLQLPIAYDNDLLTSGYRRLLSISIDKSDNKQHKIKIDSTNSVFNLKCFYPQYDNSVKPLCNLIKYHKNHFTFRENILKSLFSNNPNKVNEAKQIIMHFYNKFKNNLTT
;
A
#
# COMPACT_ATOMS: atom_id res chain seq x y z
N MET A 1 -34.78 -15.36 -22.54
CA MET A 1 -34.69 -14.26 -21.54
C MET A 1 -33.25 -13.81 -21.23
N THR A 2 -32.22 -14.63 -21.43
CA THR A 2 -30.81 -14.29 -21.14
C THR A 2 -30.14 -13.33 -22.14
N GLN A 3 -30.53 -13.35 -23.42
CA GLN A 3 -29.95 -12.45 -24.44
C GLN A 3 -30.44 -10.99 -24.34
N TYR A 4 -31.70 -10.78 -23.94
CA TYR A 4 -32.29 -9.43 -23.79
C TYR A 4 -31.66 -8.65 -22.62
N ASN A 5 -31.33 -9.35 -21.53
CA ASN A 5 -30.62 -8.78 -20.38
C ASN A 5 -29.17 -8.39 -20.70
N ASN A 6 -28.50 -9.12 -21.61
CA ASN A 6 -27.15 -8.79 -22.04
C ASN A 6 -27.12 -7.58 -22.98
N PHE A 7 -28.09 -7.44 -23.90
CA PHE A 7 -28.18 -6.28 -24.78
C PHE A 7 -28.41 -4.97 -24.01
N ASN A 8 -29.31 -4.99 -23.02
CA ASN A 8 -29.57 -3.83 -22.16
C ASN A 8 -28.36 -3.46 -21.29
N LYS A 9 -27.57 -4.44 -20.84
CA LYS A 9 -26.36 -4.18 -20.06
C LYS A 9 -25.24 -3.58 -20.91
N VAL A 10 -25.10 -4.03 -22.15
CA VAL A 10 -24.11 -3.49 -23.10
C VAL A 10 -24.48 -2.07 -23.52
N SER A 11 -25.75 -1.78 -23.78
CA SER A 11 -26.20 -0.42 -24.13
C SER A 11 -26.02 0.57 -22.98
N LEU A 12 -26.31 0.17 -21.74
CA LEU A 12 -26.06 0.98 -20.53
C LEU A 12 -24.57 1.28 -20.34
N ASN A 13 -23.69 0.29 -20.51
CA ASN A 13 -22.24 0.48 -20.40
C ASN A 13 -21.68 1.40 -21.50
N ASN A 14 -22.21 1.30 -22.72
CA ASN A 14 -21.81 2.17 -23.83
C ASN A 14 -22.26 3.61 -23.59
N LEU A 15 -23.45 3.81 -23.02
CA LEU A 15 -23.96 5.14 -22.64
C LEU A 15 -23.11 5.77 -21.54
N ASP A 16 -22.77 5.01 -20.49
CA ASP A 16 -21.88 5.44 -19.41
C ASP A 16 -20.47 5.81 -19.94
N THR A 17 -19.92 4.99 -20.83
CA THR A 17 -18.64 5.27 -21.49
C THR A 17 -18.71 6.56 -22.31
N LEU A 18 -19.79 6.76 -23.07
CA LEU A 18 -20.00 7.99 -23.84
C LEU A 18 -20.11 9.21 -22.92
N HIS A 19 -20.85 9.12 -21.81
CA HIS A 19 -20.94 10.19 -20.81
C HIS A 19 -19.57 10.54 -20.22
N LYS A 20 -18.73 9.54 -19.92
CA LYS A 20 -17.36 9.75 -19.44
C LYS A 20 -16.46 10.41 -20.48
N VAL A 21 -16.59 10.03 -21.76
CA VAL A 21 -15.88 10.68 -22.86
C VAL A 21 -16.34 12.13 -22.99
N ILE A 22 -17.65 12.39 -23.00
CA ILE A 22 -18.21 13.75 -23.04
C ILE A 22 -17.72 14.58 -21.85
N ARG A 23 -17.71 14.03 -20.64
CA ARG A 23 -17.20 14.71 -19.44
C ARG A 23 -15.72 15.07 -19.58
N THR A 24 -14.91 14.15 -20.12
CA THR A 24 -13.48 14.38 -20.40
C THR A 24 -13.29 15.52 -21.39
N VAL A 25 -14.05 15.50 -22.49
CA VAL A 25 -14.00 16.53 -23.54
C VAL A 25 -14.46 17.88 -22.98
N ASN A 26 -15.58 17.92 -22.27
CA ASN A 26 -16.12 19.16 -21.69
C ASN A 26 -15.23 19.77 -20.62
N LEU A 27 -14.55 18.94 -19.80
CA LEU A 27 -13.57 19.43 -18.81
C LEU A 27 -12.31 20.00 -19.48
N ASN A 28 -11.94 19.52 -20.67
CA ASN A 28 -10.90 20.16 -21.47
C ASN A 28 -11.37 21.51 -22.06
N HIS A 29 -12.67 21.64 -22.34
CA HIS A 29 -13.31 22.88 -22.79
C HIS A 29 -13.65 23.86 -21.66
N LEU A 30 -13.51 23.48 -20.38
CA LEU A 30 -13.51 24.47 -19.30
C LEU A 30 -12.30 25.39 -19.50
N THR A 31 -12.57 26.52 -20.14
CA THR A 31 -11.77 27.74 -20.08
C THR A 31 -11.40 27.99 -18.63
N LEU A 32 -10.20 28.53 -18.42
CA LEU A 32 -9.49 28.85 -17.16
C LEU A 32 -10.28 29.80 -16.20
N GLN A 33 -11.57 29.59 -16.00
CA GLN A 33 -12.45 30.44 -15.21
C GLN A 33 -12.46 30.05 -13.71
N GLN A 34 -11.85 28.92 -13.34
CA GLN A 34 -11.41 28.64 -11.98
C GLN A 34 -9.88 28.61 -11.95
N SER A 35 -9.35 29.82 -11.88
CA SER A 35 -7.94 30.17 -12.05
C SER A 35 -7.08 29.71 -10.87
N ASN A 36 -6.48 28.53 -11.03
CA ASN A 36 -5.11 28.31 -10.55
C ASN A 36 -4.20 29.14 -11.46
N PHE A 37 -4.09 30.44 -11.16
CA PHE A 37 -3.49 31.46 -12.03
C PHE A 37 -2.08 31.04 -12.43
N LYS A 38 -1.87 30.82 -13.73
CA LYS A 38 -0.53 30.89 -14.31
C LYS A 38 -0.10 32.35 -14.17
N CYS A 39 0.83 32.63 -13.27
CA CYS A 39 1.41 33.95 -13.14
C CYS A 39 2.18 34.32 -14.41
N THR A 40 2.47 35.61 -14.58
CA THR A 40 3.24 36.16 -15.71
C THR A 40 4.62 35.51 -15.88
N ASN A 41 5.16 34.92 -14.82
CA ASN A 41 6.41 34.13 -14.83
C ASN A 41 6.22 32.66 -15.26
N GLY A 42 5.02 32.26 -15.69
CA GLY A 42 4.70 30.90 -16.11
C GLY A 42 4.44 29.91 -14.97
N VAL A 43 4.41 30.36 -13.71
CA VAL A 43 4.22 29.51 -12.52
C VAL A 43 2.74 29.38 -12.16
N TYR A 44 2.27 28.17 -11.89
CA TYR A 44 0.89 27.92 -11.45
C TYR A 44 0.73 28.05 -9.93
N TYR A 45 -0.30 28.78 -9.49
CA TYR A 45 -0.71 28.90 -8.09
C TYR A 45 -2.01 28.14 -7.80
N PRO A 46 -2.23 27.67 -6.55
CA PRO A 46 -1.30 27.74 -5.42
C PRO A 46 -0.10 26.82 -5.59
N LEU A 47 1.01 27.19 -4.93
CA LEU A 47 2.23 26.37 -4.94
C LEU A 47 1.97 25.08 -4.17
N LEU A 48 1.97 23.97 -4.90
CA LEU A 48 1.85 22.63 -4.36
C LEU A 48 3.22 21.95 -4.38
N ASN A 49 3.52 21.23 -3.32
CA ASN A 49 4.73 20.45 -3.13
C ASN A 49 4.40 18.96 -2.99
N ARG A 50 5.41 18.11 -3.19
CA ARG A 50 5.31 16.68 -2.90
C ARG A 50 4.84 16.47 -1.46
N GLY A 51 3.84 15.60 -1.30
CA GLY A 51 3.25 15.28 -0.01
C GLY A 51 2.05 16.15 0.37
N ASN A 52 1.72 17.22 -0.36
CA ASN A 52 0.48 17.96 -0.11
C ASN A 52 -0.74 17.11 -0.48
N ILE A 53 -1.82 17.28 0.29
CA ILE A 53 -3.10 16.63 0.03
C ILE A 53 -3.98 17.55 -0.81
N VAL A 54 -4.60 16.98 -1.84
CA VAL A 54 -5.55 17.66 -2.73
C VAL A 54 -6.83 16.84 -2.84
N ARG A 55 -7.94 17.52 -3.05
CA ARG A 55 -9.18 16.92 -3.55
C ARG A 55 -9.13 17.00 -5.08
N CYS A 56 -9.24 15.86 -5.75
CA CYS A 56 -9.13 15.74 -7.19
C CYS A 56 -10.43 15.23 -7.80
N GLU A 57 -10.87 15.85 -8.88
CA GLU A 57 -11.92 15.31 -9.74
C GLU A 57 -11.31 14.30 -10.71
N PHE A 58 -11.46 13.02 -10.40
CA PHE A 58 -10.97 11.95 -11.25
C PHE A 58 -12.01 11.59 -12.31
N ILE A 59 -11.53 11.50 -13.54
CA ILE A 59 -12.29 10.92 -14.66
C ILE A 59 -11.58 9.63 -15.02
N GLY A 60 -12.34 8.55 -15.08
CA GLY A 60 -11.83 7.22 -15.32
C GLY A 60 -12.73 6.45 -16.26
N ILE A 61 -12.13 5.73 -17.20
CA ILE A 61 -12.86 4.81 -18.08
C ILE A 61 -12.64 3.38 -17.55
N GLY A 62 -13.67 2.54 -17.60
CA GLY A 62 -13.60 1.17 -17.10
C GLY A 62 -13.42 1.10 -15.58
N SER A 63 -12.32 0.48 -15.12
CA SER A 63 -12.02 0.24 -13.69
C SER A 63 -11.28 1.38 -12.99
N GLU A 64 -11.05 2.49 -13.68
CA GLU A 64 -10.41 3.67 -13.11
C GLU A 64 -11.31 4.40 -12.11
N ILE A 65 -10.72 5.23 -11.25
CA ILE A 65 -11.50 6.09 -10.35
C ILE A 65 -12.17 7.18 -11.20
N ASP A 66 -13.49 7.25 -11.11
CA ASP A 66 -14.34 8.16 -11.88
C ASP A 66 -15.19 9.10 -10.99
N ASP A 67 -14.65 9.48 -9.83
CA ASP A 67 -15.32 10.34 -8.85
C ASP A 67 -14.32 11.30 -8.19
N THR A 68 -14.83 12.30 -7.48
CA THR A 68 -14.03 13.18 -6.66
C THR A 68 -13.39 12.41 -5.51
N HIS A 69 -12.07 12.46 -5.40
CA HIS A 69 -11.34 11.71 -4.38
C HIS A 69 -10.12 12.47 -3.88
N TYR A 70 -9.65 12.12 -2.69
CA TYR A 70 -8.42 12.69 -2.16
C TYR A 70 -7.19 12.06 -2.82
N ALA A 71 -6.14 12.84 -2.96
CA ALA A 71 -4.88 12.39 -3.51
C ALA A 71 -3.70 13.14 -2.90
N ILE A 72 -2.54 12.50 -2.96
CA ILE A 72 -1.25 13.06 -2.57
C ILE A 72 -0.59 13.61 -3.83
N VAL A 73 -0.14 14.86 -3.79
CA VAL A 73 0.73 15.43 -4.82
C VAL A 73 2.08 14.71 -4.76
N TRP A 74 2.50 14.10 -5.86
CA TRP A 74 3.78 13.37 -5.92
C TRP A 74 4.84 14.12 -6.71
N ASP A 75 4.47 14.65 -7.86
CA ASP A 75 5.30 15.52 -8.67
C ASP A 75 4.50 16.71 -9.16
N CYS A 76 5.08 17.90 -9.05
CA CYS A 76 4.39 19.16 -9.28
C CYS A 76 5.33 20.19 -9.93
N PRO A 77 5.68 20.02 -11.21
CA PRO A 77 6.52 20.99 -11.91
C PRO A 77 5.82 22.35 -11.95
N LEU A 78 6.52 23.42 -11.54
CA LEU A 78 5.95 24.75 -11.37
C LEU A 78 5.31 25.33 -12.64
N SER A 79 5.84 24.95 -13.82
CA SER A 79 5.42 25.42 -15.14
C SER A 79 4.53 24.45 -15.91
N SER A 80 4.20 23.28 -15.34
CA SER A 80 3.32 22.31 -15.97
C SER A 80 1.86 22.52 -15.60
N GLU A 81 0.96 22.40 -16.58
CA GLU A 81 -0.51 22.42 -16.36
C GLU A 81 -1.03 21.18 -15.65
N SER A 82 -0.23 20.12 -15.66
CA SER A 82 -0.53 18.83 -15.09
C SER A 82 0.46 18.48 -13.99
N ILE A 83 -0.03 17.73 -13.01
CA ILE A 83 0.76 17.24 -11.89
C ILE A 83 0.48 15.75 -11.68
N THR A 84 1.46 15.04 -11.13
CA THR A 84 1.29 13.62 -10.79
C THR A 84 0.73 13.50 -9.38
N VAL A 85 -0.36 12.75 -9.24
CA VAL A 85 -1.01 12.50 -7.95
C VAL A 85 -1.16 11.01 -7.67
N ILE A 86 -1.20 10.66 -6.38
CA ILE A 86 -1.44 9.30 -5.90
C ILE A 86 -2.76 9.27 -5.12
N PRO A 87 -3.80 8.57 -5.59
CA PRO A 87 -5.08 8.51 -4.89
C PRO A 87 -4.97 7.87 -3.50
N ILE A 88 -5.74 8.40 -2.54
CA ILE A 88 -5.85 7.88 -1.18
C ILE A 88 -7.29 7.69 -0.73
N THR A 89 -7.53 6.72 0.15
CA THR A 89 -8.84 6.48 0.75
C THR A 89 -8.75 6.33 2.27
N SER A 90 -9.84 6.61 2.98
CA SER A 90 -10.00 6.28 4.40
C SER A 90 -10.69 4.93 4.63
N LYS A 91 -11.14 4.25 3.57
CA LYS A 91 -11.70 2.90 3.66
C LYS A 91 -10.56 1.92 3.90
N PHE A 92 -10.78 0.93 4.76
CA PHE A 92 -9.81 -0.13 5.00
C PHE A 92 -9.50 -0.86 3.68
N VAL A 93 -8.21 -1.05 3.41
CA VAL A 93 -7.71 -1.84 2.27
C VAL A 93 -6.66 -2.80 2.80
N GLU A 94 -6.72 -4.05 2.33
CA GLU A 94 -5.70 -5.04 2.63
C GLU A 94 -4.34 -4.61 2.07
N GLU A 95 -3.31 -4.73 2.91
CA GLU A 95 -1.98 -4.28 2.56
C GLU A 95 -1.30 -5.18 1.54
N SER A 96 -0.66 -4.56 0.55
CA SER A 96 0.08 -5.16 -0.53
C SER A 96 1.18 -4.19 -1.01
N LYS A 97 2.04 -4.63 -1.93
CA LYS A 97 3.02 -3.74 -2.60
C LYS A 97 2.37 -2.50 -3.23
N ARG A 98 1.13 -2.65 -3.73
CA ARG A 98 0.41 -1.64 -4.52
C ARG A 98 -0.61 -0.86 -3.71
N THR A 99 -0.98 -1.34 -2.52
CA THR A 99 -1.98 -0.75 -1.65
C THR A 99 -1.54 -0.85 -0.20
N PHE A 100 -1.33 0.27 0.49
CA PHE A 100 -0.79 0.21 1.85
C PHE A 100 -1.28 1.36 2.72
N CYS A 101 -1.23 1.15 4.04
CA CYS A 101 -1.64 2.13 5.03
C CYS A 101 -0.50 3.14 5.28
N LEU A 102 -0.79 4.43 5.23
CA LEU A 102 0.11 5.52 5.65
C LEU A 102 -0.04 5.89 7.13
N GLY A 103 -0.99 5.26 7.83
CA GLY A 103 -1.44 5.71 9.15
C GLY A 103 -2.29 6.97 9.04
N THR A 104 -2.39 7.70 10.13
CA THR A 104 -3.13 8.97 10.19
C THR A 104 -2.30 10.10 9.58
N ILE A 105 -2.93 10.96 8.77
CA ILE A 105 -2.30 12.17 8.25
C ILE A 105 -2.73 13.32 9.16
N ASN A 106 -1.77 14.06 9.70
CA ASN A 106 -2.06 15.12 10.65
C ASN A 106 -2.97 16.20 10.01
N ASN A 107 -3.98 16.66 10.74
CA ASN A 107 -4.97 17.64 10.27
C ASN A 107 -5.75 17.23 9.01
N PHE A 108 -5.80 15.94 8.68
CA PHE A 108 -6.56 15.44 7.54
C PHE A 108 -7.89 14.80 7.97
N PHE A 109 -8.97 15.56 7.85
CA PHE A 109 -10.35 15.10 8.04
C PHE A 109 -11.03 15.04 6.67
N THR A 110 -11.69 13.93 6.37
CA THR A 110 -12.31 13.68 5.05
C THR A 110 -13.70 14.32 4.91
N ASP A 111 -14.22 14.91 5.98
CA ASP A 111 -15.52 15.59 6.01
C ASP A 111 -15.42 16.79 6.96
N LYS A 112 -15.94 17.95 6.55
CA LYS A 112 -15.92 19.18 7.36
C LYS A 112 -16.75 19.04 8.64
N ASN A 113 -17.77 18.17 8.62
CA ASN A 113 -18.63 17.92 9.77
C ASN A 113 -18.11 16.78 10.67
N ASN A 114 -17.06 16.09 10.25
CA ASN A 114 -16.47 14.98 10.97
C ASN A 114 -14.96 15.14 11.08
N THR A 115 -14.52 15.65 12.23
CA THR A 115 -13.11 15.91 12.55
C THR A 115 -12.33 14.66 12.94
N VAL A 116 -12.93 13.46 12.88
CA VAL A 116 -12.25 12.21 13.18
C VAL A 116 -11.21 11.92 12.11
N ILE A 117 -9.94 11.98 12.50
CA ILE A 117 -8.80 11.62 11.65
C ILE A 117 -8.78 10.10 11.52
N LYS A 118 -8.87 9.61 10.28
CA LYS A 118 -8.85 8.18 9.95
C LYS A 118 -7.51 7.79 9.33
N PRO A 119 -7.09 6.51 9.46
CA PRO A 119 -5.98 5.99 8.68
C PRO A 119 -6.23 6.18 7.19
N SER A 120 -5.19 6.58 6.47
CA SER A 120 -5.23 6.77 5.02
C SER A 120 -4.50 5.63 4.31
N TYR A 121 -5.11 5.11 3.26
CA TYR A 121 -4.60 4.02 2.43
C TYR A 121 -4.29 4.56 1.04
N VAL A 122 -3.13 4.19 0.49
CA VAL A 122 -2.64 4.64 -0.81
C VAL A 122 -2.97 3.62 -1.88
N TYR A 123 -3.38 4.09 -3.06
CA TYR A 123 -3.50 3.26 -4.26
C TYR A 123 -2.36 3.56 -5.23
N LEU A 124 -1.25 2.86 -5.07
CA LEU A 124 -0.06 3.10 -5.88
C LEU A 124 -0.25 2.68 -7.34
N ASN A 125 -1.05 1.65 -7.58
CA ASN A 125 -1.44 1.22 -8.93
C ASN A 125 -2.40 2.18 -9.64
N LYS A 126 -2.76 3.30 -9.00
CA LYS A 126 -3.64 4.34 -9.56
C LYS A 126 -2.96 5.70 -9.62
N ILE A 127 -1.62 5.73 -9.56
CA ILE A 127 -0.86 6.96 -9.85
C ILE A 127 -1.29 7.46 -11.21
N LYS A 128 -1.57 8.76 -11.30
CA LYS A 128 -1.88 9.37 -12.59
C LYS A 128 -1.59 10.85 -12.60
N GLU A 129 -1.40 11.32 -13.83
CA GLU A 129 -1.28 12.72 -14.14
C GLU A 129 -2.67 13.37 -14.23
N VAL A 130 -2.83 14.52 -13.59
CA VAL A 130 -4.08 15.28 -13.59
C VAL A 130 -3.82 16.75 -13.85
N SER A 131 -4.72 17.38 -14.61
CA SER A 131 -4.70 18.83 -14.78
C SER A 131 -4.92 19.54 -13.45
N ARG A 132 -4.15 20.60 -13.20
CA ARG A 132 -4.31 21.50 -12.05
C ARG A 132 -5.71 22.11 -11.96
N LYS A 133 -6.47 22.16 -13.07
CA LYS A 133 -7.86 22.63 -13.09
C LYS A 133 -8.82 21.73 -12.30
N ARG A 134 -8.46 20.45 -12.11
CA ARG A 134 -9.29 19.43 -11.45
C ARG A 134 -8.96 19.27 -9.97
N LEU A 135 -8.16 20.18 -9.41
CA LEU A 135 -7.59 20.04 -8.07
C LEU A 135 -8.00 21.20 -7.18
N THR A 136 -8.38 20.86 -5.96
CA THR A 136 -8.54 21.80 -4.86
C THR A 136 -7.59 21.41 -3.74
N PRO A 137 -6.61 22.25 -3.35
CA PRO A 137 -5.74 21.98 -2.21
C PRO A 137 -6.54 21.78 -0.94
N TRP A 138 -6.11 20.82 -0.12
CA TRP A 138 -6.71 20.61 1.20
C TRP A 138 -5.99 21.46 2.25
N VAL A 139 -6.72 22.38 2.87
CA VAL A 139 -6.19 23.36 3.83
C VAL A 139 -6.51 22.96 5.26
N ILE A 140 -5.63 23.32 6.19
CA ILE A 140 -5.86 23.18 7.63
C ILE A 140 -6.92 24.23 8.04
N PRO A 141 -8.05 23.82 8.63
CA PRO A 141 -9.07 24.75 9.11
C PRO A 141 -8.48 25.71 10.14
N ASN A 142 -8.86 26.99 10.07
CA ASN A 142 -8.46 28.04 11.01
C ASN A 142 -6.94 28.29 11.10
N SER A 143 -6.13 27.78 10.16
CA SER A 143 -4.71 28.14 10.09
C SER A 143 -4.56 29.55 9.51
N ASN A 144 -3.83 30.42 10.22
CA ASN A 144 -3.41 31.72 9.71
C ASN A 144 -1.88 31.85 9.86
N PRO A 145 -1.09 31.95 8.76
CA PRO A 145 -1.52 31.91 7.35
C PRO A 145 -2.11 30.56 6.94
N THR A 146 -2.81 30.50 5.80
CA THR A 146 -3.38 29.26 5.26
C THR A 146 -2.29 28.22 5.04
N GLN A 147 -2.37 27.11 5.76
CA GLN A 147 -1.44 25.99 5.64
C GLN A 147 -2.10 24.82 4.93
N LEU A 148 -1.33 24.11 4.10
CA LEU A 148 -1.77 22.91 3.39
C LEU A 148 -1.56 21.67 4.26
N VAL A 149 -2.51 20.74 4.22
CA VAL A 149 -2.32 19.42 4.79
C VAL A 149 -1.24 18.69 4.02
N THR A 150 -0.25 18.18 4.73
CA THR A 150 0.98 17.61 4.16
C THR A 150 1.38 16.35 4.89
N LEU A 151 1.89 15.37 4.15
CA LEU A 151 2.47 14.15 4.71
C LEU A 151 3.73 14.43 5.55
N SER A 152 3.98 13.59 6.55
CA SER A 152 5.27 13.55 7.22
C SER A 152 6.38 12.97 6.32
N ASN A 153 7.64 13.23 6.65
CA ASN A 153 8.77 12.62 5.94
C ASN A 153 8.72 11.08 5.98
N THR A 154 8.35 10.50 7.13
CA THR A 154 8.23 9.04 7.30
C THR A 154 7.15 8.44 6.39
N GLN A 155 6.05 9.17 6.15
CA GLN A 155 5.00 8.81 5.20
C GLN A 155 5.49 8.94 3.75
N ILE A 156 6.20 10.02 3.42
CA ILE A 156 6.82 10.19 2.10
C ILE A 156 7.80 9.04 1.81
N ASP A 157 8.65 8.67 2.77
CA ASP A 157 9.60 7.57 2.60
C ASP A 157 8.90 6.22 2.44
N ARG A 158 7.76 6.01 3.11
CA ARG A 158 6.94 4.80 2.88
C ARG A 158 6.45 4.72 1.44
N ILE A 159 6.06 5.85 0.84
CA ILE A 159 5.62 5.88 -0.56
C ILE A 159 6.81 5.65 -1.50
N LYS A 160 7.98 6.26 -1.23
CA LYS A 160 9.20 6.01 -2.01
C LYS A 160 9.57 4.53 -2.00
N ASP A 161 9.56 3.89 -0.83
CA ASP A 161 9.81 2.45 -0.69
C ASP A 161 8.82 1.65 -1.54
N ALA A 162 7.51 1.95 -1.45
CA ALA A 162 6.50 1.25 -2.22
C ALA A 162 6.65 1.43 -3.74
N ILE A 163 7.06 2.62 -4.20
CA ILE A 163 7.39 2.88 -5.61
C ILE A 163 8.57 2.02 -6.05
N ALA A 164 9.65 1.99 -5.27
CA ALA A 164 10.83 1.21 -5.59
C ALA A 164 10.51 -0.28 -5.66
N ILE A 165 9.74 -0.80 -4.70
CA ILE A 165 9.31 -2.20 -4.67
C ILE A 165 8.37 -2.56 -5.84
N THR A 166 7.49 -1.64 -6.24
CA THR A 166 6.43 -1.93 -7.22
C THR A 166 6.85 -1.70 -8.65
N TYR A 167 7.59 -0.62 -8.92
CA TYR A 167 7.93 -0.17 -10.28
C TYR A 167 9.40 -0.41 -10.64
N LEU A 168 10.28 -0.55 -9.65
CA LEU A 168 11.70 -0.86 -9.87
C LEU A 168 12.07 -2.31 -9.49
N ASP A 169 11.06 -3.11 -9.11
CA ASP A 169 11.17 -4.52 -8.69
C ASP A 169 12.20 -4.76 -7.58
N GLU A 170 12.35 -3.79 -6.67
CA GLU A 170 13.27 -3.93 -5.55
C GLU A 170 12.76 -4.90 -4.47
N GLU A 171 13.69 -5.49 -3.72
CA GLU A 171 13.37 -6.41 -2.64
C GLU A 171 12.71 -5.68 -1.44
N TYR A 172 11.84 -6.41 -0.74
CA TYR A 172 11.11 -5.94 0.43
C TYR A 172 11.04 -7.05 1.48
N ILE A 173 10.81 -6.66 2.73
CA ILE A 173 10.98 -7.54 3.90
C ILE A 173 10.15 -8.84 3.77
N VAL A 174 8.83 -8.73 3.62
CA VAL A 174 7.95 -9.92 3.53
C VAL A 174 8.29 -10.76 2.31
N GLY A 175 8.60 -10.14 1.17
CA GLY A 175 8.96 -10.87 -0.05
C GLY A 175 10.26 -11.66 0.11
N LYS A 176 11.26 -11.06 0.75
CA LYS A 176 12.52 -11.72 1.05
C LYS A 176 12.34 -12.84 2.06
N LEU A 177 11.58 -12.59 3.13
CA LEU A 177 11.25 -13.63 4.10
C LEU A 177 10.54 -14.79 3.40
N CYS A 178 9.55 -14.54 2.54
CA CYS A 178 8.89 -15.61 1.78
C CYS A 178 9.85 -16.39 0.86
N SER A 179 10.72 -15.71 0.11
CA SER A 179 11.61 -16.35 -0.89
C SER A 179 12.78 -17.13 -0.29
N THR A 180 13.33 -16.68 0.84
CA THR A 180 14.49 -17.31 1.48
C THR A 180 14.23 -18.73 2.02
N GLY A 181 12.97 -19.17 2.07
CA GLY A 181 12.60 -20.42 2.72
C GLY A 181 12.88 -20.43 4.23
N LEU A 182 13.23 -19.27 4.81
CA LEU A 182 13.58 -19.11 6.21
C LEU A 182 12.43 -19.45 7.16
N GLN A 183 12.82 -19.69 8.39
CA GLN A 183 12.02 -20.16 9.50
C GLN A 183 10.86 -19.21 9.87
N LEU A 184 9.76 -19.75 10.45
CA LEU A 184 8.66 -18.92 10.93
C LEU A 184 9.14 -18.07 12.13
N PRO A 185 8.74 -16.78 12.20
CA PRO A 185 9.22 -15.88 13.23
C PRO A 185 8.51 -16.12 14.56
N ILE A 186 9.26 -16.46 15.61
CA ILE A 186 8.74 -16.73 16.97
C ILE A 186 8.90 -15.54 17.90
N ALA A 187 9.82 -14.64 17.62
CA ALA A 187 9.93 -13.37 18.32
C ALA A 187 10.28 -12.28 17.31
N TYR A 188 9.54 -11.18 17.39
CA TYR A 188 9.60 -10.05 16.48
C TYR A 188 9.21 -8.79 17.23
N ASP A 189 9.66 -7.66 16.70
CA ASP A 189 9.22 -6.33 17.10
C ASP A 189 7.83 -6.02 16.50
N ASN A 190 6.99 -5.27 17.22
CA ASN A 190 5.75 -4.74 16.67
C ASN A 190 6.03 -3.76 15.52
N ASP A 191 7.12 -3.00 15.61
CA ASP A 191 7.53 -2.07 14.55
C ASP A 191 7.93 -2.81 13.27
N LEU A 192 8.53 -4.01 13.41
CA LEU A 192 8.82 -4.89 12.29
C LEU A 192 7.52 -5.36 11.60
N LEU A 193 6.48 -5.74 12.36
CA LEU A 193 5.22 -6.21 11.79
C LEU A 193 4.56 -5.15 10.91
N THR A 194 4.63 -3.88 11.31
CA THR A 194 4.09 -2.77 10.52
C THR A 194 4.97 -2.35 9.34
N SER A 195 6.19 -2.92 9.26
CA SER A 195 7.21 -2.61 8.27
C SER A 195 7.37 -3.69 7.19
N GLY A 196 6.51 -4.72 7.17
CA GLY A 196 6.66 -5.86 6.25
C GLY A 196 6.75 -5.51 4.76
N TYR A 197 6.14 -4.39 4.35
CA TYR A 197 6.16 -3.88 2.98
C TYR A 197 7.12 -2.69 2.79
N ARG A 198 8.11 -2.51 3.67
CA ARG A 198 9.22 -1.56 3.49
C ARG A 198 10.32 -2.17 2.63
N ARG A 199 11.07 -1.30 1.96
CA ARG A 199 12.21 -1.67 1.11
C ARG A 199 13.27 -2.35 1.96
N LEU A 200 13.80 -3.46 1.46
CA LEU A 200 14.90 -4.18 2.08
C LEU A 200 16.22 -3.61 1.56
N LEU A 201 17.13 -3.24 2.47
CA LEU A 201 18.49 -2.83 2.13
C LEU A 201 19.46 -4.00 2.25
N SER A 202 19.40 -4.71 3.38
CA SER A 202 20.21 -5.91 3.64
C SER A 202 19.52 -6.84 4.62
N ILE A 203 19.88 -8.12 4.52
CA ILE A 203 19.46 -9.17 5.45
C ILE A 203 20.69 -10.00 5.82
N SER A 204 20.95 -10.18 7.11
CA SER A 204 21.98 -11.09 7.60
C SER A 204 21.36 -12.14 8.52
N ILE A 205 21.87 -13.36 8.43
CA ILE A 205 21.36 -14.51 9.18
C ILE A 205 22.50 -15.02 10.05
N ASP A 206 22.40 -14.74 11.34
CA ASP A 206 23.31 -15.25 12.35
C ASP A 206 22.75 -16.58 12.86
N LYS A 207 23.52 -17.66 12.67
CA LYS A 207 23.20 -18.96 13.28
C LYS A 207 23.41 -18.83 14.78
N SER A 208 22.35 -18.98 15.57
CA SER A 208 22.44 -18.98 17.03
C SER A 208 21.82 -20.26 17.58
N ASP A 209 22.68 -21.21 17.95
CA ASP A 209 22.37 -22.55 18.49
C ASP A 209 21.36 -23.41 17.72
N ASN A 210 21.78 -24.64 17.42
CA ASN A 210 21.23 -25.79 16.69
C ASN A 210 19.78 -25.85 16.13
N LYS A 211 18.82 -24.96 16.46
CA LYS A 211 17.46 -24.89 15.88
C LYS A 211 16.86 -23.47 15.74
N GLN A 212 17.59 -22.41 16.12
CA GLN A 212 17.11 -21.03 16.03
C GLN A 212 18.05 -20.15 15.20
N HIS A 213 17.48 -19.17 14.50
CA HIS A 213 18.24 -18.19 13.72
C HIS A 213 17.87 -16.78 14.17
N LYS A 214 18.89 -15.96 14.36
CA LYS A 214 18.72 -14.51 14.48
C LYS A 214 18.88 -13.92 13.10
N ILE A 215 17.85 -13.24 12.62
CA ILE A 215 17.86 -12.55 11.35
C ILE A 215 17.89 -11.07 11.67
N LYS A 216 18.92 -10.38 11.20
CA LYS A 216 18.99 -8.93 11.20
C LYS A 216 18.51 -8.42 9.85
N ILE A 217 17.57 -7.48 9.87
CA ILE A 217 16.90 -6.92 8.69
C ILE A 217 17.13 -5.43 8.70
N ASP A 218 17.82 -4.92 7.70
CA ASP A 218 18.03 -3.49 7.51
C ASP A 218 17.04 -2.96 6.47
N SER A 219 16.30 -1.92 6.84
CA SER A 219 15.32 -1.22 6.00
C SER A 219 15.66 0.26 5.94
N THR A 220 15.00 0.99 5.03
CA THR A 220 15.27 2.41 4.75
C THR A 220 15.43 3.29 6.01
N ASN A 221 14.65 3.03 7.07
CA ASN A 221 14.65 3.87 8.28
C ASN A 221 14.82 3.08 9.60
N SER A 222 15.07 1.77 9.55
CA SER A 222 15.03 0.93 10.76
C SER A 222 15.80 -0.37 10.58
N VAL A 223 16.37 -0.85 11.68
CA VAL A 223 17.03 -2.14 11.78
C VAL A 223 16.24 -3.02 12.74
N PHE A 224 15.88 -4.22 12.28
CA PHE A 224 15.07 -5.14 13.05
C PHE A 224 15.81 -6.44 13.33
N ASN A 225 15.52 -7.02 14.49
CA ASN A 225 16.00 -8.34 14.86
C ASN A 225 14.83 -9.31 14.99
N LEU A 226 14.91 -10.42 14.27
CA LEU A 226 13.88 -11.44 14.19
C LEU A 226 14.46 -12.76 14.67
N LYS A 227 13.79 -13.44 15.60
CA LYS A 227 14.13 -14.82 15.96
C LYS A 227 13.19 -15.76 15.25
N CYS A 228 13.77 -16.74 14.56
CA CYS A 228 13.01 -17.77 13.85
C CYS A 228 13.43 -19.17 14.31
N PHE A 229 12.57 -20.17 14.08
CA PHE A 229 12.86 -21.59 14.38
C PHE A 229 12.69 -22.52 13.17
N TYR A 230 13.57 -23.53 13.03
CA TYR A 230 13.42 -24.56 12.00
C TYR A 230 12.45 -25.62 12.50
N PRO A 231 11.33 -25.86 11.81
CA PRO A 231 10.70 -27.16 11.90
C PRO A 231 11.67 -28.17 11.25
N GLN A 232 12.52 -28.83 12.04
CA GLN A 232 13.25 -30.01 11.54
C GLN A 232 12.20 -31.08 11.23
N TYR A 233 11.89 -31.24 9.94
CA TYR A 233 11.10 -32.37 9.49
C TYR A 233 12.00 -33.60 9.47
N ASP A 234 11.56 -34.63 10.19
CA ASP A 234 12.21 -35.92 10.16
C ASP A 234 12.12 -36.51 8.74
N ASN A 235 13.27 -36.64 8.08
CA ASN A 235 13.37 -37.24 6.75
C ASN A 235 12.99 -38.73 6.74
N SER A 236 12.76 -39.34 7.91
CA SER A 236 12.28 -40.72 8.04
C SER A 236 10.82 -40.89 7.59
N VAL A 237 10.01 -39.82 7.60
CA VAL A 237 8.61 -39.86 7.16
C VAL A 237 8.52 -39.37 5.72
N LYS A 238 8.81 -40.27 4.75
CA LYS A 238 8.43 -40.06 3.35
C LYS A 238 6.90 -39.90 3.27
N PRO A 239 6.33 -38.75 2.85
CA PRO A 239 4.93 -38.68 2.54
C PRO A 239 4.74 -39.39 1.19
N LEU A 240 3.84 -40.38 1.17
CA LEU A 240 3.46 -41.20 0.02
C LEU A 240 2.80 -40.42 -1.14
N CYS A 241 2.95 -39.09 -1.21
CA CYS A 241 2.18 -38.23 -2.10
C CYS A 241 3.11 -37.25 -2.83
N ASN A 242 3.48 -37.56 -4.09
CA ASN A 242 4.00 -36.62 -5.10
C ASN A 242 4.66 -35.34 -4.56
N LEU A 243 5.96 -35.41 -4.25
CA LEU A 243 6.81 -34.35 -3.67
C LEU A 243 6.55 -32.93 -4.23
N ILE A 244 6.22 -32.79 -5.51
CA ILE A 244 5.95 -31.49 -6.15
C ILE A 244 4.64 -30.85 -5.68
N LYS A 245 3.57 -31.62 -5.46
CA LYS A 245 2.28 -31.09 -4.98
C LYS A 245 2.34 -30.78 -3.47
N TYR A 246 3.07 -31.58 -2.70
CA TYR A 246 3.22 -31.39 -1.25
C TYR A 246 4.10 -30.19 -0.88
N HIS A 247 5.26 -30.02 -1.54
CA HIS A 247 6.11 -28.84 -1.32
C HIS A 247 5.39 -27.54 -1.68
N LYS A 248 4.64 -27.50 -2.80
CA LYS A 248 3.84 -26.33 -3.17
C LYS A 248 2.86 -25.93 -2.06
N ASN A 249 2.14 -26.89 -1.47
CA ASN A 249 1.21 -26.60 -0.37
C ASN A 249 1.92 -26.02 0.87
N HIS A 250 3.13 -26.51 1.20
CA HIS A 250 3.89 -25.99 2.34
C HIS A 250 4.43 -24.57 2.11
N PHE A 251 5.01 -24.30 0.94
CA PHE A 251 5.48 -22.96 0.60
C PHE A 251 4.34 -21.95 0.57
N THR A 252 3.22 -22.30 -0.07
CA THR A 252 2.02 -21.45 -0.10
C THR A 252 1.43 -21.23 1.29
N PHE A 253 1.37 -22.27 2.14
CA PHE A 253 0.92 -22.15 3.52
C PHE A 253 1.79 -21.19 4.33
N ARG A 254 3.12 -21.38 4.27
CA ARG A 254 4.08 -20.51 4.94
C ARG A 254 4.01 -19.07 4.46
N GLU A 255 3.94 -18.88 3.15
CA GLU A 255 3.78 -17.56 2.53
C GLU A 255 2.51 -16.88 3.05
N ASN A 256 1.40 -17.62 3.15
CA ASN A 256 0.15 -17.09 3.69
C ASN A 256 0.27 -16.72 5.17
N ILE A 257 0.94 -17.53 6.00
CA ILE A 257 1.21 -17.18 7.41
C ILE A 257 2.01 -15.89 7.50
N LEU A 258 3.11 -15.77 6.73
CA LEU A 258 3.94 -14.58 6.75
C LEU A 258 3.16 -13.35 6.27
N LYS A 259 2.42 -13.44 5.16
CA LYS A 259 1.57 -12.35 4.69
C LYS A 259 0.51 -11.95 5.73
N SER A 260 -0.10 -12.91 6.41
CA SER A 260 -1.06 -12.65 7.48
C SER A 260 -0.42 -12.01 8.72
N LEU A 261 0.79 -12.44 9.09
CA LEU A 261 1.53 -11.90 10.23
C LEU A 261 1.93 -10.43 10.03
N PHE A 262 2.32 -10.07 8.81
CA PHE A 262 2.66 -8.71 8.41
C PHE A 262 1.46 -7.96 7.81
N SER A 263 0.24 -8.44 8.04
CA SER A 263 -0.98 -7.76 7.61
C SER A 263 -1.30 -6.60 8.52
N ASN A 264 -1.97 -5.59 7.98
CA ASN A 264 -2.61 -4.53 8.75
C ASN A 264 -3.96 -4.97 9.38
N ASN A 265 -4.39 -6.22 9.18
CA ASN A 265 -5.60 -6.77 9.78
C ASN A 265 -5.29 -7.48 11.12
N PRO A 266 -5.73 -6.94 12.27
CA PRO A 266 -5.42 -7.51 13.59
C PRO A 266 -5.87 -8.96 13.76
N ASN A 267 -6.98 -9.37 13.14
CA ASN A 267 -7.49 -10.72 13.23
C ASN A 267 -6.57 -11.71 12.51
N LYS A 268 -6.13 -11.37 11.28
CA LYS A 268 -5.17 -12.18 10.52
C LYS A 268 -3.82 -12.28 11.24
N VAL A 269 -3.37 -11.16 11.83
CA VAL A 269 -2.15 -11.14 12.63
C VAL A 269 -2.30 -12.10 13.81
N ASN A 270 -3.37 -11.98 14.61
CA ASN A 270 -3.59 -12.84 15.78
C ASN A 270 -3.70 -14.32 15.41
N GLU A 271 -4.40 -14.67 14.33
CA GLU A 271 -4.49 -16.02 13.82
C GLU A 271 -3.10 -16.57 13.44
N ALA A 272 -2.31 -15.78 12.69
CA ALA A 272 -0.95 -16.16 12.32
C ALA A 272 -0.06 -16.39 13.57
N LYS A 273 -0.18 -15.53 14.60
CA LYS A 273 0.53 -15.70 15.88
C LYS A 273 0.18 -17.02 16.55
N GLN A 274 -1.11 -17.35 16.63
CA GLN A 274 -1.57 -18.61 17.23
C GLN A 274 -1.03 -19.83 16.47
N ILE A 275 -1.09 -19.80 15.14
CA ILE A 275 -0.57 -20.89 14.29
C ILE A 275 0.93 -21.07 14.51
N ILE A 276 1.70 -19.97 14.48
CA ILE A 276 3.15 -20.01 14.71
C ILE A 276 3.47 -20.61 16.09
N MET A 277 2.78 -20.16 17.14
CA MET A 277 3.02 -20.66 18.50
C MET A 277 2.60 -22.12 18.67
N HIS A 278 1.53 -22.56 18.02
CA HIS A 278 1.14 -23.97 18.01
C HIS A 278 2.24 -24.86 17.44
N PHE A 279 2.79 -24.49 16.27
CA PHE A 279 3.92 -25.22 15.69
C PHE A 279 5.15 -25.19 16.60
N TYR A 280 5.53 -24.01 17.10
CA TYR A 280 6.68 -23.88 17.98
C TYR A 280 6.59 -24.77 19.22
N ASN A 281 5.43 -24.80 19.89
CA ASN A 281 5.22 -25.65 21.08
C ASN A 281 5.28 -27.14 20.75
N LYS A 282 4.69 -27.56 19.62
CA LYS A 282 4.77 -28.95 19.15
C LYS A 282 6.21 -29.38 18.91
N PHE A 283 7.03 -28.51 18.29
CA PHE A 283 8.45 -28.77 18.08
C PHE A 283 9.24 -28.80 19.40
N LYS A 284 8.97 -27.86 20.31
CA LYS A 284 9.66 -27.80 21.61
C LYS A 284 9.43 -29.09 22.43
N ASN A 285 8.21 -29.62 22.43
CA ASN A 285 7.87 -30.82 23.20
C ASN A 285 8.46 -32.11 22.61
N ASN A 286 8.65 -32.16 21.28
CA ASN A 286 9.34 -33.27 20.61
C ASN A 286 10.87 -33.28 20.84
N LEU A 287 11.42 -32.28 21.52
CA LEU A 287 12.86 -32.20 21.86
C LEU A 287 13.15 -32.64 23.29
N THR A 288 12.12 -32.82 24.11
CA THR A 288 12.22 -33.25 25.52
C THR A 288 11.94 -34.74 25.73
N THR A 289 11.74 -35.48 24.63
CA THR A 289 11.61 -36.94 24.56
C THR A 289 12.74 -37.51 23.73
#